data_AF-A0A5C6BZJ1-F1
#
_entry.id   AF-A0A5C6BZJ1-F1
#
_cell.length_a   1.000
_cell.length_b   1.000
_cell.length_c   1.000
_cell.angle_alpha   90.00
_cell.angle_beta   90.00
_cell.angle_gamma   90.00
#
_symmetry.space_group_name_H-M   'P 1'
#
loop_
_entity.id
_entity.type
_entity.pdbx_description
1 polymer ?
#
loop_
_entity_poly.entity_id
_entity_poly.type
_entity_poly.pdbx_seq_one_letter_code
_entity_poly.pdbx_strand_id
1 'polypeptide(L)'
;MLKQATAPNNRILVLLLLADLCFIVLYGLYGFKFVTDPKFGLIEDWSYGEVFQYIKELWIIALLPFVAVQQRTWRYVVWIGVFTLILLDDSCQFHERIGGQLAEALNLPSFGNLRAQDTGEMLYAGVLGLSLLSAIAASFWNASAIYKQTAIQLIALLGTLAFFGVGVDMIRVDQYPLLDKAMGALEDGGEHIAISLITWFVYCRSMPDSTSSLPNRYSIAAR
;
A
#
# COMPACT_ATOMS: atom_id res chain seq x y z
N MET A 1 -23.61 31.71 5.53
CA MET A 1 -23.76 30.32 6.01
C MET A 1 -22.64 29.49 5.43
N LEU A 2 -21.64 29.14 6.25
CA LEU A 2 -20.54 28.24 5.87
C LEU A 2 -21.13 26.84 5.69
N LYS A 3 -21.12 26.30 4.46
CA LYS A 3 -21.52 24.90 4.23
C LYS A 3 -20.39 23.99 4.68
N GLN A 4 -20.72 23.08 5.59
CA GLN A 4 -19.85 22.03 6.09
C GLN A 4 -19.35 21.19 4.91
N ALA A 5 -18.03 21.04 4.79
CA ALA A 5 -17.43 19.98 4.00
C ALA A 5 -18.05 18.66 4.47
N THR A 6 -18.57 17.86 3.55
CA THR A 6 -19.00 16.49 3.87
C THR A 6 -17.82 15.77 4.50
N ALA A 7 -17.97 15.38 5.77
CA ALA A 7 -16.91 14.68 6.50
C ALA A 7 -16.49 13.43 5.70
N PRO A 8 -15.18 13.10 5.68
CA PRO A 8 -14.70 11.90 5.00
C PRO A 8 -15.51 10.68 5.46
N ASN A 9 -15.86 9.80 4.51
CA ASN A 9 -16.66 8.61 4.81
C ASN A 9 -15.81 7.57 5.55
N ASN A 10 -15.68 7.77 6.85
CA ASN A 10 -14.90 6.92 7.74
C ASN A 10 -15.46 5.49 7.84
N ARG A 11 -16.69 5.24 7.35
CA ARG A 11 -17.29 3.89 7.36
C ARG A 11 -16.49 2.92 6.52
N ILE A 12 -15.94 3.36 5.38
CA ILE A 12 -15.13 2.51 4.52
C ILE A 12 -13.83 2.13 5.23
N LEU A 13 -13.16 3.09 5.87
CA LEU A 13 -11.96 2.79 6.66
C LEU A 13 -12.27 1.78 7.77
N VAL A 14 -13.36 1.99 8.51
CA VAL A 14 -13.78 1.05 9.57
C VAL A 14 -14.02 -0.35 9.01
N LEU A 15 -14.69 -0.48 7.87
CA LEU A 15 -14.93 -1.79 7.25
C LEU A 15 -13.62 -2.46 6.78
N LEU A 16 -12.70 -1.69 6.19
CA LEU A 16 -11.39 -2.19 5.78
C LEU A 16 -10.58 -2.69 6.98
N LEU A 17 -10.49 -1.88 8.04
CA LEU A 17 -9.74 -2.23 9.24
C LEU A 17 -10.38 -3.40 10.01
N LEU A 18 -11.71 -3.52 10.01
CA LEU A 18 -12.39 -4.67 10.60
C LEU A 18 -12.09 -5.94 9.79
N ALA A 19 -12.03 -5.86 8.46
CA ALA A 19 -11.64 -6.99 7.64
C ALA A 19 -10.18 -7.40 7.89
N ASP A 20 -9.25 -6.43 7.96
CA ASP A 20 -7.85 -6.69 8.31
C ASP A 20 -7.72 -7.35 9.69
N LEU A 21 -8.44 -6.82 10.70
CA LEU A 21 -8.48 -7.40 12.03
C LEU A 21 -9.03 -8.83 12.02
N CYS A 22 -10.06 -9.11 11.22
CA CYS A 22 -10.57 -10.47 11.06
C CYS A 22 -9.50 -11.42 10.51
N PHE A 23 -8.74 -11.02 9.48
CA PHE A 23 -7.65 -11.85 8.95
C PHE A 23 -6.53 -12.08 9.97
N ILE A 24 -6.09 -11.03 10.68
CA ILE A 24 -5.07 -11.14 11.75
C ILE A 24 -5.54 -12.09 12.86
N VAL A 25 -6.81 -12.01 13.27
CA VAL A 25 -7.37 -12.93 14.28
C VAL A 25 -7.45 -14.36 13.75
N LEU A 26 -7.87 -14.56 12.50
CA LEU A 26 -7.92 -15.88 11.86
C LEU A 26 -6.54 -16.52 11.78
N TYR A 27 -5.50 -15.75 11.46
CA TYR A 27 -4.11 -16.22 11.50
C TYR A 27 -3.69 -16.67 12.91
N GLY A 28 -4.02 -15.87 13.94
CA GLY A 28 -3.77 -16.27 15.32
C GLY A 28 -4.46 -17.59 15.68
N LEU A 29 -5.73 -17.75 15.30
CA LEU A 29 -6.49 -18.98 15.52
C LEU A 29 -5.93 -20.18 14.76
N TYR A 30 -5.44 -19.98 13.53
CA TYR A 30 -4.72 -20.98 12.75
C TYR A 30 -3.44 -21.43 13.47
N GLY A 31 -2.67 -20.50 14.05
CA GLY A 31 -1.50 -20.80 14.87
C GLY A 31 -1.80 -21.68 16.09
N PHE A 32 -2.99 -21.57 16.68
CA PHE A 32 -3.48 -22.43 17.76
C PHE A 32 -4.22 -23.69 17.30
N LYS A 33 -4.27 -23.96 15.99
CA LYS A 33 -4.97 -25.10 15.36
C LYS A 33 -6.49 -25.13 15.60
N PHE A 34 -7.10 -23.99 15.91
CA PHE A 34 -8.58 -23.87 15.93
C PHE A 34 -9.18 -23.85 14.53
N VAL A 35 -8.38 -23.41 13.55
CA VAL A 35 -8.69 -23.46 12.11
C VAL A 35 -7.57 -24.25 11.44
N THR A 36 -7.89 -25.05 10.43
CA THR A 36 -6.94 -26.01 9.84
C THR A 36 -6.64 -25.79 8.36
N ASP A 37 -7.39 -24.93 7.67
CA ASP A 37 -7.10 -24.61 6.28
C ASP A 37 -5.90 -23.64 6.21
N PRO A 38 -4.80 -24.00 5.52
CA PRO A 38 -3.61 -23.18 5.39
C PRO A 38 -3.87 -21.79 4.81
N LYS A 39 -4.96 -21.58 4.04
CA LYS A 39 -5.31 -20.28 3.46
C LYS A 39 -5.77 -19.24 4.48
N PHE A 40 -5.96 -19.64 5.73
CA PHE A 40 -6.13 -18.71 6.86
C PHE A 40 -4.80 -18.31 7.50
N GLY A 41 -3.67 -18.84 7.01
CA GLY A 41 -2.35 -18.25 7.20
C GLY A 41 -2.31 -16.82 6.63
N LEU A 42 -1.62 -15.88 7.28
CA LEU A 42 -1.35 -14.56 6.70
C LEU A 42 -0.09 -14.60 5.82
N ILE A 43 0.87 -15.45 6.20
CA ILE A 43 2.20 -15.59 5.59
C ILE A 43 2.14 -16.44 4.30
N GLU A 44 1.08 -17.22 4.14
CA GLU A 44 0.96 -18.18 3.05
C GLU A 44 0.55 -17.48 1.76
N ASP A 45 1.35 -17.68 0.72
CA ASP A 45 1.05 -17.23 -0.63
C ASP A 45 -0.39 -17.60 -1.07
N TRP A 46 -1.05 -16.62 -1.68
CA TRP A 46 -2.43 -16.66 -2.10
C TRP A 46 -3.42 -16.95 -0.96
N SER A 47 -3.09 -16.59 0.28
CA SER A 47 -4.01 -16.62 1.40
C SER A 47 -5.21 -15.70 1.16
N TYR A 48 -6.29 -15.92 1.93
CA TYR A 48 -7.46 -15.04 1.84
C TYR A 48 -7.13 -13.60 2.26
N GLY A 49 -6.17 -13.42 3.17
CA GLY A 49 -5.67 -12.10 3.57
C GLY A 49 -4.98 -11.42 2.40
N GLU A 50 -3.99 -12.09 1.82
CA GLU A 50 -3.20 -11.54 0.72
C GLU A 50 -4.06 -11.21 -0.52
N VAL A 51 -5.00 -12.08 -0.89
CA VAL A 51 -5.96 -11.77 -1.98
C VAL A 51 -6.81 -10.53 -1.65
N PHE A 52 -7.16 -10.32 -0.38
CA PHE A 52 -7.85 -9.10 0.04
C PHE A 52 -6.93 -7.87 -0.04
N GLN A 53 -5.65 -8.00 0.25
CA GLN A 53 -4.64 -6.97 -0.01
C GLN A 53 -4.58 -6.60 -1.51
N TYR A 54 -4.50 -7.58 -2.41
CA TYR A 54 -4.53 -7.33 -3.86
C TYR A 54 -5.79 -6.60 -4.33
N ILE A 55 -6.96 -6.94 -3.77
CA ILE A 55 -8.22 -6.25 -4.09
C ILE A 55 -8.16 -4.77 -3.69
N LYS A 56 -7.58 -4.46 -2.52
CA LYS A 56 -7.40 -3.08 -2.06
C LYS A 56 -6.46 -2.31 -2.98
N GLU A 57 -5.38 -2.92 -3.45
CA GLU A 57 -4.47 -2.33 -4.43
C GLU A 57 -5.14 -2.08 -5.79
N LEU A 58 -5.92 -3.03 -6.28
CA LEU A 58 -6.75 -2.85 -7.47
C LEU A 58 -7.73 -1.69 -7.31
N TRP A 59 -8.32 -1.51 -6.13
CA TRP A 59 -9.17 -0.34 -5.85
C TRP A 59 -8.37 0.96 -5.89
N ILE A 60 -7.16 1.01 -5.32
CA ILE A 60 -6.28 2.19 -5.42
C ILE A 60 -6.02 2.53 -6.89
N ILE A 61 -5.61 1.55 -7.69
CA ILE A 61 -5.34 1.68 -9.13
C ILE A 61 -6.59 2.20 -9.86
N ALA A 62 -7.77 1.66 -9.55
CA ALA A 62 -9.03 2.07 -10.17
C ALA A 62 -9.50 3.47 -9.75
N LEU A 63 -9.20 3.91 -8.52
CA LEU A 63 -9.65 5.20 -7.97
C LEU A 63 -8.76 6.38 -8.40
N LEU A 64 -7.45 6.16 -8.59
CA LEU A 64 -6.51 7.21 -8.99
C LEU A 64 -6.87 7.96 -10.29
N PRO A 65 -7.39 7.32 -11.36
CA PRO A 65 -7.93 8.02 -12.53
C PRO A 65 -9.00 9.05 -12.18
N PHE A 66 -9.88 8.77 -11.23
CA PHE A 66 -10.91 9.72 -10.80
C PHE A 66 -10.30 10.92 -10.07
N VAL A 67 -9.25 10.70 -9.27
CA VAL A 67 -8.49 11.79 -8.65
C VAL A 67 -7.81 12.64 -9.73
N ALA A 68 -7.24 12.01 -10.75
CA ALA A 68 -6.59 12.69 -11.89
C ALA A 68 -7.54 13.62 -12.63
N VAL A 69 -8.77 13.15 -12.91
CA VAL A 69 -9.81 13.93 -13.57
C VAL A 69 -10.25 15.11 -12.70
N GLN A 70 -10.47 14.89 -11.40
CA GLN A 70 -10.93 15.93 -10.47
C GLN A 70 -9.89 17.04 -10.28
N GLN A 71 -8.62 16.67 -10.12
CA GLN A 71 -7.53 17.63 -9.98
C GLN A 71 -7.00 18.14 -11.33
N ARG A 72 -7.59 17.69 -12.45
CA ARG A 72 -7.22 18.04 -13.84
C ARG A 72 -5.72 17.92 -14.10
N THR A 73 -5.12 16.81 -13.63
CA THR A 73 -3.68 16.58 -13.75
C THR A 73 -3.39 15.12 -14.12
N TRP A 74 -2.57 14.94 -15.16
CA TRP A 74 -2.12 13.62 -15.62
C TRP A 74 -1.06 13.00 -14.70
N ARG A 75 -0.54 13.75 -13.73
CA ARG A 75 0.55 13.34 -12.83
C ARG A 75 0.21 12.14 -11.94
N TYR A 76 -1.08 11.81 -11.80
CA TYR A 76 -1.51 10.59 -11.10
C TYR A 76 -1.25 9.31 -11.89
N VAL A 77 -0.91 9.38 -13.19
CA VAL A 77 -0.43 8.22 -13.95
C VAL A 77 0.82 7.60 -13.32
N VAL A 78 1.70 8.42 -12.72
CA VAL A 78 2.87 7.92 -11.99
C VAL A 78 2.43 7.06 -10.80
N TRP A 79 1.44 7.53 -10.03
CA TRP A 79 0.90 6.78 -8.89
C TRP A 79 0.17 5.50 -9.32
N ILE A 80 -0.54 5.52 -10.44
CA ILE A 80 -1.13 4.32 -11.04
C ILE A 80 -0.01 3.31 -11.34
N GLY A 81 1.08 3.75 -11.98
CA GLY A 81 2.24 2.90 -12.25
C GLY A 81 2.89 2.33 -10.98
N VAL A 82 3.04 3.15 -9.94
CA VAL A 82 3.58 2.72 -8.63
C VAL A 82 2.75 1.58 -8.03
N PHE A 83 1.43 1.75 -7.89
CA PHE A 83 0.58 0.71 -7.29
C PHE A 83 0.41 -0.51 -8.19
N THR A 84 0.43 -0.34 -9.51
CA THR A 84 0.48 -1.50 -10.42
C THR A 84 1.76 -2.30 -10.25
N LEU A 85 2.91 -1.63 -10.09
CA LEU A 85 4.18 -2.34 -9.88
C LEU A 85 4.22 -3.04 -8.53
N ILE A 86 3.67 -2.43 -7.46
CA ILE A 86 3.55 -3.09 -6.15
C ILE A 86 2.67 -4.34 -6.26
N LEU A 87 1.47 -4.22 -6.84
CA LEU A 87 0.57 -5.37 -7.03
C LEU A 87 1.20 -6.50 -7.85
N LEU A 88 1.92 -6.15 -8.92
CA LEU A 88 2.60 -7.14 -9.74
C LEU A 88 3.78 -7.78 -9.01
N ASP A 89 4.53 -7.00 -8.25
CA ASP A 89 5.64 -7.51 -7.44
C ASP A 89 5.14 -8.53 -6.42
N ASP A 90 4.08 -8.19 -5.68
CA ASP A 90 3.48 -9.02 -4.65
C ASP A 90 2.85 -10.29 -5.27
N SER A 91 1.88 -10.13 -6.18
CA SER A 91 1.16 -11.26 -6.79
C SER A 91 2.01 -12.20 -7.66
N CYS A 92 3.13 -11.71 -8.20
CA CYS A 92 4.06 -12.54 -8.97
C CYS A 92 5.31 -12.93 -8.18
N GLN A 93 5.44 -12.51 -6.91
CA GLN A 93 6.60 -12.72 -6.05
C GLN A 93 7.91 -12.35 -6.76
N PHE A 94 7.94 -11.18 -7.41
CA PHE A 94 9.14 -10.76 -8.11
C PHE A 94 10.27 -10.45 -7.12
N HIS A 95 9.97 -9.87 -5.95
CA HIS A 95 10.96 -9.63 -4.91
C HIS A 95 11.65 -10.92 -4.44
N GLU A 96 10.93 -12.02 -4.21
CA GLU A 96 11.54 -13.30 -3.83
C GLU A 96 12.42 -13.88 -4.95
N ARG A 97 11.86 -13.95 -6.16
CA ARG A 97 12.53 -14.62 -7.30
C ARG A 97 13.75 -13.85 -7.77
N ILE A 98 13.61 -12.53 -7.93
CA ILE A 98 14.71 -11.68 -8.37
C ILE A 98 15.69 -11.47 -7.22
N GLY A 99 15.21 -11.35 -5.99
CA GLY A 99 16.06 -11.31 -4.80
C GLY A 99 16.96 -12.53 -4.67
N GLY A 100 16.40 -13.74 -4.79
CA GLY A 100 17.18 -14.98 -4.81
C GLY A 100 18.20 -15.04 -5.97
N GLN A 101 17.80 -14.65 -7.18
CA GLN A 101 18.70 -14.58 -8.33
C GLN A 101 19.85 -13.58 -8.12
N LEU A 102 19.58 -12.42 -7.51
CA LEU A 102 20.61 -11.42 -7.18
C LEU A 102 21.55 -11.93 -6.10
N ALA A 103 21.03 -12.62 -5.09
CA ALA A 103 21.81 -13.24 -4.03
C ALA A 103 22.82 -14.24 -4.59
N GLU A 104 22.39 -15.13 -5.49
CA GLU A 104 23.25 -16.09 -6.16
C GLU A 104 24.24 -15.42 -7.12
N ALA A 105 23.76 -14.54 -8.01
CA ALA A 105 24.58 -13.94 -9.06
C ALA A 105 25.70 -13.04 -8.50
N LEU A 106 25.44 -12.34 -7.40
CA LEU A 106 26.41 -11.44 -6.75
C LEU A 106 27.15 -12.10 -5.59
N ASN A 107 26.86 -13.38 -5.28
CA ASN A 107 27.35 -14.07 -4.10
C ASN A 107 27.17 -13.24 -2.83
N LEU A 108 25.95 -12.73 -2.62
CA LEU A 108 25.66 -11.87 -1.49
C LEU A 108 25.83 -12.64 -0.17
N PRO A 109 26.45 -12.03 0.84
CA PRO A 109 26.61 -12.68 2.13
C PRO A 109 25.27 -12.72 2.88
N SER A 110 25.11 -13.74 3.73
CA SER A 110 24.20 -13.65 4.87
C SER A 110 24.70 -12.55 5.81
N PHE A 111 23.80 -11.69 6.30
CA PHE A 111 24.17 -10.58 7.17
C PHE A 111 23.41 -10.66 8.51
N GLY A 112 24.14 -10.95 9.59
CA GLY A 112 23.51 -11.16 10.90
C GLY A 112 22.60 -12.38 10.90
N ASN A 113 21.30 -12.16 11.14
CA ASN A 113 20.27 -13.21 11.08
C ASN A 113 19.64 -13.37 9.68
N LEU A 114 19.96 -12.48 8.74
CA LEU A 114 19.40 -12.51 7.39
C LEU A 114 20.10 -13.56 6.53
N ARG A 115 19.29 -14.32 5.78
CA ARG A 115 19.75 -15.22 4.74
C ARG A 115 20.31 -14.39 3.59
N ALA A 116 21.15 -15.02 2.76
CA ALA A 116 21.64 -14.37 1.54
C ALA A 116 20.49 -13.92 0.62
N GLN A 117 19.40 -14.69 0.59
CA GLN A 117 18.18 -14.35 -0.15
C GLN A 117 17.55 -13.04 0.35
N ASP A 118 17.36 -12.88 1.65
CA ASP A 118 16.78 -11.67 2.25
C ASP A 118 17.64 -10.41 1.93
N THR A 119 18.98 -10.57 1.89
CA THR A 119 19.89 -9.51 1.43
C THR A 119 19.63 -9.15 -0.05
N GLY A 120 19.35 -10.15 -0.89
CA GLY A 120 18.98 -9.97 -2.30
C GLY A 120 17.62 -9.31 -2.49
N GLU A 121 16.62 -9.69 -1.68
CA GLU A 121 15.29 -9.07 -1.61
C GLU A 121 15.40 -7.59 -1.22
N MET A 122 16.21 -7.27 -0.19
CA MET A 122 16.49 -5.88 0.19
C MET A 122 17.14 -5.08 -0.95
N LEU A 123 18.08 -5.67 -1.69
CA LEU A 123 18.70 -5.02 -2.85
C LEU A 123 17.66 -4.75 -3.95
N TYR A 124 16.83 -5.75 -4.26
CA TYR A 124 15.74 -5.60 -5.22
C TYR A 124 14.77 -4.48 -4.81
N ALA A 125 14.27 -4.54 -3.57
CA ALA A 125 13.36 -3.55 -3.01
C ALA A 125 13.97 -2.14 -3.00
N GLY A 126 15.27 -2.02 -2.69
CA GLY A 126 16.00 -0.76 -2.74
C GLY A 126 16.08 -0.16 -4.15
N VAL A 127 16.38 -0.99 -5.17
CA VAL A 127 16.45 -0.57 -6.57
C VAL A 127 15.06 -0.20 -7.11
N LEU A 128 14.05 -1.01 -6.85
CA LEU A 128 12.67 -0.73 -7.24
C LEU A 128 12.16 0.53 -6.57
N GLY A 129 12.31 0.63 -5.25
CA GLY A 129 11.92 1.79 -4.44
C GLY A 129 12.58 3.08 -4.91
N LEU A 130 13.89 3.08 -5.18
CA LEU A 130 14.59 4.25 -5.70
C LEU A 130 14.08 4.66 -7.10
N SER A 131 13.79 3.68 -7.95
CA SER A 131 13.24 3.92 -9.28
C SER A 131 11.84 4.55 -9.21
N LEU A 132 10.97 4.04 -8.33
CA LEU A 132 9.64 4.58 -8.08
C LEU A 132 9.70 5.99 -7.48
N LEU A 133 10.55 6.21 -6.47
CA LEU A 133 10.75 7.53 -5.86
C LEU A 133 11.30 8.54 -6.85
N SER A 134 12.14 8.13 -7.80
CA SER A 134 12.65 8.99 -8.88
C SER A 134 11.53 9.41 -9.84
N ALA A 135 10.65 8.48 -10.22
CA ALA A 135 9.48 8.78 -11.04
C ALA A 135 8.50 9.71 -10.31
N ILE A 136 8.27 9.46 -9.01
CA ILE A 136 7.48 10.34 -8.15
C ILE A 136 8.15 11.71 -8.09
N ALA A 137 9.45 11.83 -7.82
CA ALA A 137 10.16 13.10 -7.75
C ALA A 137 10.04 13.91 -9.06
N ALA A 138 10.17 13.26 -10.22
CA ALA A 138 9.97 13.90 -11.52
C ALA A 138 8.56 14.49 -11.67
N SER A 139 7.54 13.85 -11.10
CA SER A 139 6.17 14.34 -11.12
C SER A 139 5.96 15.67 -10.37
N PHE A 140 6.85 16.04 -9.44
CA PHE A 140 6.76 17.30 -8.68
C PHE A 140 7.14 18.53 -9.52
N TRP A 141 7.80 18.32 -10.67
CA TRP A 141 8.23 19.41 -11.54
C TRP A 141 7.02 20.21 -12.04
N ASN A 142 6.98 21.51 -11.72
CA ASN A 142 5.85 22.39 -12.02
C ASN A 142 4.49 21.84 -11.58
N ALA A 143 4.45 21.02 -10.53
CA ALA A 143 3.19 20.52 -10.00
C ALA A 143 2.46 21.56 -9.14
N SER A 144 1.12 21.52 -9.14
CA SER A 144 0.30 22.36 -8.29
C SER A 144 0.53 22.05 -6.81
N ALA A 145 0.28 23.03 -5.93
CA ALA A 145 0.40 22.83 -4.49
C ALA A 145 -0.50 21.69 -3.98
N ILE A 146 -1.71 21.57 -4.54
CA ILE A 146 -2.68 20.51 -4.21
C ILE A 146 -2.12 19.12 -4.56
N TYR A 147 -1.52 18.97 -5.74
CA TYR A 147 -0.87 17.72 -6.13
C TYR A 147 0.29 17.39 -5.18
N LYS A 148 1.19 18.35 -4.92
CA LYS A 148 2.36 18.15 -4.06
C LYS A 148 1.95 17.70 -2.66
N GLN A 149 0.93 18.33 -2.08
CA GLN A 149 0.42 17.94 -0.76
C GLN A 149 -0.13 16.51 -0.78
N THR A 150 -0.91 16.14 -1.80
CA THR A 150 -1.48 14.79 -1.94
C THR A 150 -0.37 13.75 -2.16
N ALA A 151 0.62 14.07 -2.99
CA ALA A 151 1.77 13.21 -3.27
C ALA A 151 2.62 12.98 -2.01
N ILE A 152 2.91 14.02 -1.21
CA ILE A 152 3.65 13.87 0.05
C ILE A 152 2.91 12.95 1.04
N GLN A 153 1.58 13.08 1.12
CA GLN A 153 0.77 12.18 1.96
C GLN A 153 0.82 10.73 1.47
N LEU A 154 0.74 10.51 0.15
CA LEU A 154 0.92 9.17 -0.44
C LEU A 154 2.33 8.62 -0.22
N ILE A 155 3.38 9.44 -0.32
CA ILE A 155 4.76 9.03 0.00
C ILE A 155 4.85 8.58 1.46
N ALA A 156 4.26 9.32 2.40
CA ALA A 156 4.28 8.95 3.82
C ALA A 156 3.54 7.63 4.09
N LEU A 157 2.40 7.41 3.44
CA LEU A 157 1.65 6.16 3.54
C LEU A 157 2.39 4.99 2.86
N LEU A 158 3.01 5.21 1.70
CA LEU A 158 3.86 4.23 1.03
C LEU A 158 5.10 3.89 1.88
N GLY A 159 5.67 4.88 2.56
CA GLY A 159 6.75 4.66 3.53
C GLY A 159 6.31 3.82 4.73
N THR A 160 5.03 3.91 5.12
CA THR A 160 4.46 3.04 6.16
C THR A 160 4.33 1.60 5.64
N LEU A 161 3.87 1.42 4.40
CA LEU A 161 3.83 0.10 3.77
C LEU A 161 5.23 -0.52 3.69
N ALA A 162 6.21 0.19 3.13
CA ALA A 162 7.59 -0.27 3.01
C ALA A 162 8.27 -0.51 4.37
N PHE A 163 7.87 0.22 5.41
CA PHE A 163 8.35 -0.05 6.76
C PHE A 163 7.91 -1.43 7.26
N PHE A 164 6.66 -1.84 7.00
CA PHE A 164 6.22 -3.18 7.36
C PHE A 164 6.87 -4.23 6.46
N GLY A 165 6.67 -4.17 5.14
CA GLY A 165 7.15 -5.20 4.20
C GLY A 165 8.65 -5.32 3.98
N VAL A 166 9.44 -4.34 4.42
CA VAL A 166 10.90 -4.43 4.36
C VAL A 166 11.49 -4.21 5.74
N GLY A 167 11.08 -3.15 6.43
CA GLY A 167 11.67 -2.80 7.72
C GLY A 167 11.43 -3.82 8.83
N VAL A 168 10.21 -4.33 8.96
CA VAL A 168 9.84 -5.32 10.00
C VAL A 168 10.38 -6.69 9.63
N ASP A 169 10.32 -7.06 8.35
CA ASP A 169 10.90 -8.31 7.82
C ASP A 169 12.39 -8.45 8.18
N MET A 170 13.18 -7.38 8.02
CA MET A 170 14.61 -7.41 8.34
C MET A 170 14.95 -7.65 9.83
N ILE A 171 13.97 -7.56 10.74
CA ILE A 171 14.16 -7.76 12.19
C ILE A 171 13.84 -9.20 12.59
N ARG A 172 13.38 -10.05 11.67
CA ARG A 172 13.03 -11.44 11.98
C ARG A 172 14.22 -12.22 12.53
N VAL A 173 13.92 -13.10 13.51
CA VAL A 173 14.92 -13.85 14.27
C VAL A 173 14.49 -15.30 14.40
N ASP A 174 14.98 -16.16 13.50
CA ASP A 174 14.71 -17.61 13.47
C ASP A 174 14.98 -18.33 14.80
N GLN A 175 15.88 -17.78 15.62
CA GLN A 175 16.28 -18.37 16.90
C GLN A 175 15.15 -18.37 17.95
N TYR A 176 14.13 -17.51 17.80
CA TYR A 176 13.02 -17.39 18.75
C TYR A 176 11.67 -17.58 18.04
N PRO A 177 11.16 -18.81 17.91
CA PRO A 177 10.00 -19.12 17.07
C PRO A 177 8.71 -18.35 17.41
N LEU A 178 8.51 -17.99 18.68
CA LEU A 178 7.36 -17.17 19.08
C LEU A 178 7.52 -15.70 18.67
N LEU A 179 8.75 -15.16 18.76
CA LEU A 179 9.06 -13.81 18.34
C LEU A 179 8.99 -13.71 16.81
N ASP A 180 9.57 -14.68 16.11
CA ASP A 180 9.51 -14.75 14.64
C ASP A 180 8.06 -14.74 14.11
N LYS A 181 7.20 -15.59 14.67
CA LYS A 181 5.76 -15.58 14.34
C LYS A 181 5.07 -14.26 14.67
N ALA A 182 5.42 -13.63 15.79
CA ALA A 182 4.85 -12.34 16.15
C ALA A 182 5.32 -11.22 15.21
N MET A 183 6.56 -11.28 14.74
CA MET A 183 7.12 -10.34 13.78
C MET A 183 6.49 -10.52 12.40
N GLY A 184 6.33 -11.74 11.90
CA GLY A 184 5.59 -12.00 10.66
C GLY A 184 4.13 -11.53 10.74
N ALA A 185 3.45 -11.77 11.86
CA ALA A 185 2.09 -11.23 12.06
C ALA A 185 2.05 -9.69 12.08
N LEU A 186 3.10 -9.04 12.60
CA LEU A 186 3.22 -7.59 12.66
C LEU A 186 3.53 -6.99 11.29
N GLU A 187 4.37 -7.66 10.52
CA GLU A 187 4.71 -7.37 9.13
C GLU A 187 3.44 -7.42 8.26
N ASP A 188 2.90 -8.61 8.00
CA ASP A 188 1.75 -8.81 7.11
C ASP A 188 0.51 -8.02 7.59
N GLY A 189 0.25 -8.04 8.91
CA GLY A 189 -0.86 -7.30 9.49
C GLY A 189 -0.70 -5.78 9.37
N GLY A 190 0.54 -5.29 9.46
CA GLY A 190 0.89 -3.89 9.28
C GLY A 190 0.76 -3.43 7.83
N GLU A 191 1.17 -4.26 6.87
CA GLU A 191 0.95 -4.02 5.44
C GLU A 191 -0.52 -3.88 5.10
N HIS A 192 -1.33 -4.82 5.60
CA HIS A 192 -2.77 -4.81 5.43
C HIS A 192 -3.40 -3.49 5.87
N ILE A 193 -3.03 -3.03 7.07
CA ILE A 193 -3.50 -1.76 7.64
C ILE A 193 -2.99 -0.58 6.80
N ALA A 194 -1.73 -0.59 6.36
CA ALA A 194 -1.15 0.45 5.53
C ALA A 194 -1.89 0.59 4.19
N ILE A 195 -2.13 -0.52 3.49
CA ILE A 195 -2.92 -0.55 2.25
C ILE A 195 -4.36 -0.09 2.49
N SER A 196 -4.97 -0.43 3.62
CA SER A 196 -6.31 0.06 3.99
C SER A 196 -6.35 1.58 4.18
N LEU A 197 -5.32 2.15 4.81
CA LEU A 197 -5.18 3.61 4.96
C LEU A 197 -4.96 4.30 3.60
N ILE A 198 -4.13 3.73 2.73
CA ILE A 198 -3.92 4.23 1.36
C ILE A 198 -5.22 4.19 0.57
N THR A 199 -5.92 3.05 0.59
CA THR A 199 -7.19 2.84 -0.12
C THR A 199 -8.23 3.87 0.33
N TRP A 200 -8.39 4.04 1.64
CA TRP A 200 -9.29 5.04 2.20
C TRP A 200 -8.88 6.47 1.83
N PHE A 201 -7.59 6.79 1.87
CA PHE A 201 -7.09 8.10 1.50
C PHE A 201 -7.41 8.43 0.04
N VAL A 202 -7.09 7.52 -0.89
CA VAL A 202 -7.37 7.68 -2.32
C VAL A 202 -8.87 7.75 -2.58
N TYR A 203 -9.67 6.92 -1.89
CA TYR A 203 -11.12 7.00 -1.94
C TYR A 203 -11.63 8.39 -1.56
N CYS A 204 -11.16 8.96 -0.44
CA CYS A 204 -11.58 10.30 -0.01
C CYS A 204 -11.20 11.37 -1.03
N ARG A 205 -10.04 11.24 -1.69
CA ARG A 205 -9.60 12.16 -2.76
C ARG A 205 -10.35 11.95 -4.07
N SER A 206 -10.99 10.80 -4.26
CA SER A 206 -11.77 10.46 -5.46
C SER A 206 -13.24 10.90 -5.37
N MET A 207 -13.71 11.32 -4.19
CA MET A 207 -15.08 11.77 -4.02
C MET A 207 -15.23 13.25 -4.42
N PRO A 208 -16.20 13.60 -5.28
CA PRO A 208 -16.44 14.98 -5.66
C PRO A 208 -16.78 15.84 -4.45
N ASP A 209 -16.21 17.04 -4.38
CA ASP A 209 -16.68 18.06 -3.46
C ASP A 209 -18.16 18.36 -3.79
N SER A 210 -19.03 18.15 -2.80
CA SER A 210 -20.49 18.37 -2.88
C SER A 210 -20.87 19.84 -3.13
N THR A 211 -19.89 20.73 -3.30
CA THR A 211 -20.03 22.15 -3.66
C THR A 211 -20.07 22.41 -5.17
N SER A 212 -19.69 21.45 -6.01
CA SER A 212 -19.60 21.61 -7.48
C SER A 212 -20.94 21.47 -8.22
N SER A 213 -22.03 21.15 -7.53
CA SER A 213 -23.35 20.85 -8.15
C SER A 213 -24.36 22.00 -8.13
N LEU A 214 -23.99 23.22 -7.72
CA LEU A 214 -24.88 24.37 -7.86
C LEU A 214 -24.71 25.01 -9.24
N PRO A 215 -25.73 25.00 -10.12
CA PRO A 215 -25.67 25.74 -11.36
C PRO A 215 -25.48 27.23 -11.06
N ASN A 216 -24.55 27.85 -11.79
CA ASN A 216 -24.23 29.27 -11.75
C ASN A 216 -25.48 30.11 -12.05
N ARG A 217 -26.28 30.44 -11.03
CA ARG A 217 -27.50 31.25 -11.15
C ARG A 217 -27.23 32.77 -11.17
N TYR A 218 -25.99 33.21 -11.37
CA TYR A 218 -25.64 34.64 -11.37
C TYR A 218 -25.00 35.16 -12.67
N SER A 219 -25.06 34.42 -13.78
CA SER A 219 -24.58 34.92 -15.08
C SER A 219 -25.63 35.64 -15.94
N ILE A 220 -26.76 36.09 -15.37
CA ILE A 220 -27.77 36.88 -16.10
C ILE A 220 -28.18 38.10 -15.27
N ALA A 221 -27.29 39.09 -15.13
CA ALA A 221 -27.65 40.47 -14.79
C ALA A 221 -26.44 41.41 -14.97
N ALA A 222 -25.98 41.56 -16.20
CA ALA A 222 -25.23 42.73 -16.64
C ALA A 222 -25.28 42.80 -18.17
N ARG A 223 -26.40 43.33 -18.67
CA ARG A 223 -26.47 44.06 -19.94
C ARG A 223 -26.41 45.54 -19.59
#